data_AF-A0A6P0Q2D6-F1
#
_entry.id   AF-A0A6P0Q2D6-F1
#
_cell.length_a   1.000
_cell.length_b   1.000
_cell.length_c   1.000
_cell.angle_alpha   90.00
_cell.angle_beta   90.00
_cell.angle_gamma   90.00
#
_symmetry.space_group_name_H-M   'P 1'
#
loop_
_entity.id
_entity.type
_entity.pdbx_description
1 polymer ?
#
loop_
_entity_poly.entity_id
_entity_poly.type
_entity_poly.pdbx_seq_one_letter_code
_entity_poly.pdbx_strand_id
1 'polypeptide(L)' 'MHLEFLPPYSPELQPAERLWSILDEPIANRTFEKIEELEQVICARCCVLLKQCDFIRGLTHFHWWQAAKA' A
#
# COMPACT_ATOMS: atom_id res chain seq x y z
N MET A 1 14.89 8.00 -11.85
CA MET A 1 14.35 6.95 -10.95
C MET A 1 15.54 6.17 -10.41
N HIS A 2 15.63 5.99 -9.09
CA HIS A 2 16.65 5.17 -8.43
C HIS A 2 16.00 3.84 -8.00
N LEU A 3 16.68 2.73 -8.22
CA LEU A 3 16.20 1.41 -7.81
C LEU A 3 16.75 1.09 -6.42
N GLU A 4 15.87 0.63 -5.55
CA GLU A 4 16.22 0.14 -4.21
C GLU A 4 16.06 -1.38 -4.20
N PHE A 5 17.15 -2.10 -3.97
CA PHE A 5 17.13 -3.55 -3.86
C PHE A 5 16.84 -3.95 -2.41
N LEU A 6 15.84 -4.80 -2.22
CA LEU A 6 15.46 -5.32 -0.91
C LEU A 6 15.89 -6.79 -0.79
N PRO A 7 16.21 -7.26 0.44
CA PRO A 7 16.38 -8.69 0.71
C PRO A 7 15.15 -9.51 0.27
N PRO A 8 15.34 -10.76 -0.16
CA PRO A 8 14.22 -11.62 -0.53
C PRO A 8 13.34 -11.89 0.70
N TYR A 9 12.03 -11.95 0.49
CA TYR A 9 11.03 -12.26 1.52
C TYR A 9 10.96 -11.27 2.70
N SER A 10 11.32 -10.00 2.48
CA SER A 10 11.23 -8.92 3.47
C SER A 10 10.11 -7.90 3.17
N PRO A 11 8.83 -8.28 3.24
CA PRO A 11 7.71 -7.37 3.01
C PRO A 11 7.67 -6.22 4.04
N GLU A 12 8.21 -6.42 5.24
CA GLU A 12 8.35 -5.40 6.28
C GLU A 12 9.22 -4.22 5.85
N LEU A 13 10.11 -4.42 4.86
CA LEU A 13 10.97 -3.38 4.30
C LEU A 13 10.35 -2.69 3.08
N GLN A 14 9.19 -3.15 2.60
CA GLN A 14 8.54 -2.60 1.41
C GLN A 14 7.37 -1.69 1.81
N PRO A 15 7.47 -0.36 1.62
CA PRO A 15 6.41 0.58 2.03
C PRO A 15 5.05 0.28 1.39
N ALA A 16 5.03 -0.27 0.17
CA ALA A 16 3.80 -0.65 -0.52
C ALA A 16 3.00 -1.73 0.26
N GLU A 17 3.68 -2.66 0.94
CA GLU A 17 3.03 -3.74 1.70
C GLU A 17 2.19 -3.19 2.88
N ARG A 18 2.56 -2.02 3.42
CA ARG A 18 1.80 -1.37 4.49
C ARG A 18 0.46 -0.82 4.02
N LEU A 19 0.28 -0.65 2.72
CA LEU A 19 -0.94 -0.09 2.14
C LEU A 19 -2.02 -1.17 1.93
N TRP A 20 -1.67 -2.46 1.92
CA TRP A 20 -2.63 -3.53 1.65
C TRP A 20 -3.84 -3.50 2.58
N SER A 21 -3.62 -3.41 3.90
CA SER A 21 -4.74 -3.42 4.86
C SER A 21 -5.76 -2.31 4.63
N ILE A 22 -5.31 -1.12 4.22
CA ILE A 22 -6.20 0.04 4.00
C ILE A 22 -6.81 0.07 2.60
N LEU A 23 -6.20 -0.65 1.64
CA LEU A 23 -6.73 -0.83 0.29
C LEU A 23 -7.73 -1.99 0.23
N ASP A 24 -7.51 -3.03 1.02
CA ASP A 24 -8.34 -4.23 1.07
C ASP A 24 -9.60 -4.03 1.91
N GLU A 25 -9.56 -3.15 2.92
CA GLU A 25 -10.72 -2.82 3.77
C GLU A 25 -12.05 -2.65 3.00
N PRO A 26 -12.14 -1.84 1.93
CA PRO A 26 -13.39 -1.67 1.19
C PRO A 26 -13.84 -2.90 0.39
N ILE A 27 -12.96 -3.88 0.12
CA ILE A 27 -13.26 -5.07 -0.69
C ILE A 27 -13.33 -6.36 0.14
N ALA A 28 -12.86 -6.32 1.38
CA ALA A 28 -12.85 -7.47 2.27
C ALA A 28 -14.25 -8.05 2.45
N ASN A 29 -14.37 -9.37 2.33
CA ASN A 29 -15.62 -10.12 2.46
C ASN A 29 -16.72 -9.72 1.46
N ARG A 30 -16.36 -9.12 0.32
CA ARG A 30 -17.28 -8.80 -0.77
C ARG A 30 -16.93 -9.63 -2.01
N THR A 31 -17.96 -10.02 -2.74
CA THR A 31 -17.83 -10.64 -4.07
C THR A 31 -18.15 -9.61 -5.14
N PHE A 32 -17.49 -9.73 -6.29
CA PHE A 32 -17.70 -8.90 -7.46
C PHE A 32 -17.96 -9.80 -8.66
N GLU A 33 -18.89 -9.43 -9.53
CA GLU A 33 -19.21 -10.23 -10.72
C GLU A 33 -18.19 -10.00 -11.83
N LYS A 34 -17.61 -8.80 -11.87
CA LYS A 34 -16.64 -8.38 -12.88
C LYS A 34 -15.44 -7.69 -12.25
N ILE A 35 -14.29 -7.78 -12.92
CA ILE A 35 -13.05 -7.18 -12.44
C ILE A 35 -13.13 -5.64 -12.37
N GLU A 36 -13.92 -5.03 -13.26
CA GLU A 36 -14.09 -3.58 -13.32
C GLU A 36 -14.81 -3.04 -12.07
N GLU A 37 -15.67 -3.84 -11.45
CA GLU A 37 -16.37 -3.45 -10.21
C GLU A 37 -15.38 -3.38 -9.03
N LEU A 38 -14.47 -4.35 -8.95
CA LEU A 38 -13.38 -4.35 -7.98
C LEU A 38 -12.45 -3.14 -8.20
N GLU A 39 -12.04 -2.92 -9.46
CA GLU A 39 -11.19 -1.80 -9.83
C GLU A 39 -11.80 -0.45 -9.46
N GLN A 40 -13.10 -0.25 -9.69
CA GLN A 40 -13.79 0.99 -9.34
C GLN A 40 -13.72 1.26 -7.83
N VAL A 41 -13.95 0.24 -7.00
CA VAL A 41 -13.88 0.38 -5.53
C VAL A 41 -12.45 0.74 -5.09
N ILE A 42 -11.45 0.03 -5.60
CA ILE A 42 -10.04 0.28 -5.26
C ILE A 42 -9.59 1.67 -5.76
N CYS A 43 -9.91 2.04 -7.00
CA CYS A 43 -9.59 3.37 -7.54
C CYS A 43 -10.22 4.49 -6.71
N ALA A 44 -11.49 4.35 -6.33
CA ALA A 44 -12.17 5.32 -5.48
C ALA A 44 -11.49 5.43 -4.10
N ARG A 45 -11.09 4.29 -3.51
CA ARG A 45 -10.33 4.28 -2.26
C ARG A 45 -8.98 4.98 -2.40
N CYS A 46 -8.24 4.72 -3.47
CA CYS A 46 -6.98 5.41 -3.76
C CYS A 46 -7.18 6.93 -3.85
N CYS A 47 -8.22 7.41 -4.54
CA CYS A 47 -8.55 8.84 -4.63
C CYS A 47 -8.83 9.48 -3.26
N VAL A 48 -9.42 8.74 -2.31
CA VAL A 48 -9.62 9.21 -0.93
C VAL A 48 -8.29 9.26 -0.19
N LEU A 49 -7.51 8.18 -0.25
CA LEU A 49 -6.21 8.06 0.44
C LEU A 49 -5.19 9.10 -0.05
N LEU A 50 -5.22 9.45 -1.35
CA LEU A 50 -4.38 10.51 -1.92
C LEU A 50 -4.63 11.89 -1.30
N LYS A 51 -5.81 12.12 -0.71
CA LYS A 51 -6.13 13.36 0.02
C LYS A 51 -5.65 13.32 1.49
N GLN A 52 -5.15 12.17 1.96
CA GLN A 52 -4.72 11.93 3.34
C GLN A 52 -3.19 11.74 3.41
N CYS A 53 -2.44 12.68 2.84
CA CYS A 53 -0.98 12.58 2.68
C CYS A 53 -0.23 12.26 3.98
N ASP A 54 -0.62 12.86 5.11
CA ASP A 54 0.06 12.63 6.38
C ASP A 54 -0.20 11.23 6.94
N PHE A 55 -1.39 10.67 6.71
CA PHE A 55 -1.70 9.29 7.07
C PHE A 55 -0.85 8.31 6.24
N ILE A 56 -0.80 8.50 4.92
CA ILE A 56 0.03 7.68 4.03
C ILE A 56 1.52 7.80 4.39
N ARG A 57 2.00 9.01 4.69
CA ARG A 57 3.37 9.22 5.16
C ARG A 57 3.63 8.46 6.46
N GLY A 58 2.70 8.50 7.43
CA GLY A 58 2.82 7.75 8.69
C GLY A 58 2.95 6.23 8.50
N LEU A 59 2.34 5.68 7.45
CA LEU A 59 2.42 4.25 7.13
C LEU A 59 3.67 3.84 6.35
N THR A 60 4.23 4.75 5.55
CA THR A 60 5.26 4.41 4.54
C THR A 60 6.63 5.00 4.82
N HIS A 61 6.72 6.06 5.64
CA HIS A 61 7.95 6.79 5.90
C HIS A 61 8.71 6.20 7.10
N PHE A 62 9.44 5.13 6.83
CA PHE A 62 10.29 4.45 7.81
C PHE A 62 11.64 5.17 7.98
N HIS A 63 11.81 5.92 9.06
CA HIS A 63 13.06 6.62 9.36
C HIS A 63 14.28 5.68 9.55
N TRP A 64 14.04 4.40 9.87
CA TRP A 64 15.06 3.38 10.09
C TRP A 64 15.38 2.53 8.85
N TRP A 65 14.67 2.70 7.73
CA TRP A 65 14.72 1.77 6.59
C TRP A 65 16.11 1.61 5.96
N GLN A 66 16.88 2.69 5.86
CA GLN A 66 18.25 2.60 5.32
C GLN A 66 19.18 1.76 6.19
N ALA A 67 19.02 1.81 7.52
CA ALA A 67 19.83 1.04 8.44
C ALA A 67 19.44 -0.45 8.46
N ALA A 68 18.16 -0.77 8.18
CA ALA A 68 17.64 -2.13 8.22
C ALA A 68 17.91 -2.96 6.95
N LYS A 69 18.39 -2.34 5.87
CA LYS A 69 18.73 -3.04 4.60
C LYS A 69 20.12 -3.72 4.60
N ALA A 70 20.87 -3.62 5.70
CA ALA A 70 22.25 -4.09 5.82
C ALA A 70 22.36 -5.60 6.08
#